data_AF-A0A9W4TA04-F1
#
_entry.id   AF-A0A9W4TA04-F1
#
_cell.length_a   1.000
_cell.length_b   1.000
_cell.length_c   1.000
_cell.angle_alpha   90.00
_cell.angle_beta   90.00
_cell.angle_gamma   90.00
#
_symmetry.space_group_name_H-M   'P 1'
#
loop_
_entity.id
_entity.type
_entity.pdbx_description
1 polymer ?
#
loop_
_entity_poly.entity_id
_entity_poly.type
_entity_poly.pdbx_seq_one_letter_code
_entity_poly.pdbx_strand_id
1 'polypeptide(L)'
;PEYFIGTSSTTHIVDLESIVSNKEFSTTLKKEGKVRPISILLVDGGPDENPKRMKNIIQYAHLFCILNLDYLTIRIHAPGQSVYNLVERSMASLFAKLAGITLPVREFGSHLNSQGKVVDEVNNIHGKPVMVEYVDQERHPFNDPKPSISWEWIEDHMQMCRYSLDIRKCKNNECYG
;
A
#
# COMPACT_ATOMS: atom_id res chain seq x y z
N PRO A 1 12.47 20.17 -11.14
CA PRO A 1 12.75 18.82 -10.60
C PRO A 1 11.60 17.88 -10.96
N GLU A 2 11.84 16.93 -11.86
CA GLU A 2 10.89 15.83 -12.07
C GLU A 2 10.92 14.96 -10.82
N TYR A 3 9.82 14.98 -10.06
CA TYR A 3 9.64 14.02 -8.97
C TYR A 3 9.35 12.66 -9.61
N PHE A 4 10.23 11.69 -9.39
CA PHE A 4 10.01 10.33 -9.84
C PHE A 4 8.90 9.71 -8.97
N ILE A 5 7.66 9.76 -9.47
CA ILE A 5 6.50 9.12 -8.85
C ILE A 5 6.53 7.65 -9.27
N GLY A 6 7.25 6.83 -8.52
CA GLY A 6 7.29 5.38 -8.70
C GLY A 6 6.62 4.68 -7.52
N THR A 7 5.81 3.66 -7.81
CA THR A 7 5.28 2.74 -6.80
C THR A 7 6.28 1.62 -6.54
N SER A 8 6.50 1.28 -5.27
CA SER A 8 7.35 0.16 -4.86
C SER A 8 6.80 -0.49 -3.61
N SER A 9 7.31 -1.66 -3.25
CA SER A 9 6.92 -2.27 -1.97
C SER A 9 7.25 -1.38 -0.75
N THR A 10 8.24 -0.48 -0.86
CA THR A 10 8.53 0.48 0.22
C THR A 10 7.40 1.50 0.35
N THR A 11 6.89 2.01 -0.77
CA THR A 11 5.81 3.00 -0.76
C THR A 11 4.52 2.37 -0.25
N HIS A 12 4.23 1.10 -0.61
CA HIS A 12 3.09 0.36 -0.07
C HIS A 12 3.10 0.29 1.45
N ILE A 13 4.27 0.06 2.05
CA ILE A 13 4.43 -0.07 3.50
C ILE A 13 4.16 1.28 4.18
N VAL A 14 4.80 2.35 3.68
CA VAL A 14 4.62 3.71 4.20
C VAL A 14 3.16 4.18 4.08
N ASP A 15 2.49 3.85 2.97
CA ASP A 15 1.08 4.19 2.78
C ASP A 15 0.18 3.42 3.74
N LEU A 16 0.39 2.10 3.88
CA LEU A 16 -0.37 1.26 4.81
C LEU A 16 -0.16 1.68 6.27
N GLU A 17 1.04 2.11 6.63
CA GLU A 17 1.34 2.68 7.94
C GLU A 17 0.52 3.91 8.24
N SER A 18 0.52 4.85 7.31
CA SER A 18 -0.25 6.09 7.45
C SER A 18 -1.73 5.77 7.63
N ILE A 19 -2.25 4.89 6.77
CA ILE A 19 -3.65 4.44 6.80
C ILE A 19 -4.00 3.73 8.12
N VAL A 20 -3.13 2.84 8.63
CA VAL A 20 -3.34 2.12 9.90
C VAL A 20 -3.23 3.05 11.11
N SER A 21 -2.40 4.09 11.04
CA SER A 21 -2.20 5.07 12.10
C SER A 21 -3.32 6.11 12.14
N ASN A 22 -3.98 6.34 11.01
CA ASN A 22 -5.07 7.30 10.89
C ASN A 22 -6.32 6.81 11.64
N LYS A 23 -6.81 7.67 12.55
CA LYS A 23 -7.96 7.37 13.42
C LYS A 23 -9.26 7.14 12.65
N GLU A 24 -9.41 7.74 11.49
CA GLU A 24 -10.60 7.63 10.65
C GLU A 24 -10.81 6.20 10.13
N PHE A 25 -9.71 5.51 9.80
CA PHE A 25 -9.75 4.12 9.33
C PHE A 25 -9.68 3.08 10.46
N SER A 26 -9.52 3.52 11.71
CA SER A 26 -9.33 2.62 12.86
C SER A 26 -10.48 1.63 13.03
N THR A 27 -11.73 2.05 12.89
CA THR A 27 -12.90 1.15 13.01
C THR A 27 -12.97 0.12 11.87
N THR A 28 -12.50 0.49 10.69
CA THR A 28 -12.47 -0.37 9.51
C THR A 28 -11.33 -1.38 9.60
N LEU A 29 -10.13 -0.93 9.97
CA LEU A 29 -8.89 -1.72 9.93
C LEU A 29 -8.57 -2.44 11.23
N LYS A 30 -9.11 -1.97 12.36
CA LYS A 30 -8.84 -2.51 13.69
C LYS A 30 -10.11 -3.02 14.35
N LYS A 31 -9.96 -4.08 15.14
CA LYS A 31 -10.97 -4.57 16.07
C LYS A 31 -10.32 -4.63 17.45
N GLU A 32 -10.95 -4.02 18.45
CA GLU A 32 -10.41 -3.96 19.82
C GLU A 32 -8.99 -3.36 19.88
N GLY A 33 -8.71 -2.36 19.03
CA GLY A 33 -7.41 -1.70 18.94
C GLY A 33 -6.33 -2.48 18.19
N LYS A 34 -6.58 -3.73 17.79
CA LYS A 34 -5.65 -4.57 17.02
C LYS A 34 -5.99 -4.53 15.54
N VAL A 35 -4.97 -4.46 14.69
CA VAL A 35 -5.14 -4.57 13.23
C VAL A 35 -5.77 -5.92 12.90
N ARG A 36 -6.68 -5.94 11.92
CA ARG A 36 -7.30 -7.19 11.48
C ARG A 36 -6.23 -8.19 11.07
N PRO A 37 -6.36 -9.47 11.46
CA PRO A 37 -5.29 -10.45 11.32
C PRO A 37 -5.00 -10.86 9.87
N ILE A 38 -5.91 -10.58 8.93
CA ILE A 38 -5.77 -11.00 7.53
C ILE A 38 -5.71 -9.75 6.65
N SER A 39 -4.64 -9.64 5.87
CA SER A 39 -4.47 -8.60 4.86
C SER A 39 -4.27 -9.20 3.46
N ILE A 40 -4.95 -8.64 2.47
CA ILE A 40 -4.86 -9.02 1.06
C ILE A 40 -4.43 -7.79 0.29
N LEU A 41 -3.20 -7.81 -0.23
CA LEU A 41 -2.66 -6.73 -1.04
C LEU A 41 -2.70 -7.13 -2.51
N LEU A 42 -3.41 -6.35 -3.31
CA LEU A 42 -3.43 -6.48 -4.76
C LEU A 42 -2.46 -5.44 -5.31
N VAL A 43 -1.43 -5.89 -6.02
CA VAL A 43 -0.41 -5.01 -6.62
C VAL A 43 -0.36 -5.27 -8.12
N ASP A 44 0.07 -4.27 -8.88
CA ASP A 44 0.12 -4.39 -10.35
C ASP A 44 1.14 -5.46 -10.77
N GLY A 45 2.24 -5.55 -10.02
CA GLY A 45 3.25 -6.58 -10.23
C GLY A 45 4.22 -6.23 -11.34
N GLY A 46 4.34 -4.94 -11.65
CA GLY A 46 5.41 -4.37 -12.45
C GLY A 46 6.80 -4.74 -11.91
N PRO A 47 7.89 -4.41 -12.65
CA PRO A 47 9.24 -4.83 -12.31
C PRO A 47 9.61 -4.57 -10.84
N ASP A 48 9.24 -3.40 -10.31
CA ASP A 48 9.61 -2.96 -8.96
C ASP A 48 8.68 -3.47 -7.85
N GLU A 49 7.49 -3.96 -8.21
CA GLU A 49 6.50 -4.50 -7.28
C GLU A 49 6.47 -6.03 -7.23
N ASN A 50 7.24 -6.68 -8.10
CA ASN A 50 7.26 -8.13 -8.22
C ASN A 50 7.54 -8.79 -6.85
N PRO A 51 6.61 -9.60 -6.32
CA PRO A 51 6.70 -10.18 -4.98
C PRO A 51 7.81 -11.23 -4.87
N LYS A 52 8.46 -11.62 -5.97
CA LYS A 52 9.60 -12.55 -5.98
C LYS A 52 10.94 -11.88 -5.76
N ARG A 53 11.00 -10.54 -5.82
CA ARG A 53 12.25 -9.82 -5.53
C ARG A 53 12.52 -9.89 -4.03
N MET A 54 13.73 -10.30 -3.66
CA MET A 54 14.14 -10.45 -2.26
C MET A 54 13.92 -9.18 -1.43
N LYS A 55 14.19 -8.01 -2.02
CA LYS A 55 13.89 -6.71 -1.41
C LYS A 55 12.43 -6.61 -0.97
N ASN A 56 11.51 -7.01 -1.83
CA ASN A 56 10.08 -6.91 -1.61
C ASN A 56 9.60 -7.98 -0.61
N ILE A 57 10.15 -9.20 -0.70
CA ILE A 57 9.89 -10.28 0.26
C ILE A 57 10.21 -9.83 1.69
N ILE A 58 11.42 -9.30 1.90
CA ILE A 58 11.88 -8.83 3.21
C ILE A 58 10.97 -7.71 3.73
N GLN A 59 10.59 -6.79 2.85
CA GLN A 59 9.70 -5.68 3.18
C GLN A 59 8.29 -6.15 3.56
N TYR A 60 7.68 -7.07 2.82
CA TYR A 60 6.37 -7.60 3.16
C TYR A 60 6.38 -8.46 4.42
N ALA A 61 7.47 -9.17 4.70
CA ALA A 61 7.64 -9.86 5.98
C ALA A 61 7.78 -8.89 7.16
N HIS A 62 8.45 -7.74 6.97
CA HIS A 62 8.47 -6.67 7.98
C HIS A 62 7.08 -6.17 8.29
N LEU A 63 6.32 -5.80 7.25
CA LEU A 63 4.94 -5.37 7.38
C LEU A 63 4.09 -6.40 8.13
N PHE A 64 4.26 -7.68 7.80
CA PHE A 64 3.56 -8.79 8.45
C PHE A 64 3.80 -8.82 9.97
N CYS A 65 5.07 -8.74 10.40
CA CYS A 65 5.43 -8.78 11.82
C CYS A 65 4.95 -7.54 12.57
N ILE A 66 5.19 -6.36 12.00
CA ILE A 66 4.84 -5.08 12.59
C ILE A 66 3.33 -4.94 12.84
N LEU A 67 2.52 -5.34 11.86
CA LEU A 67 1.07 -5.29 11.98
C LEU A 67 0.51 -6.47 12.79
N ASN A 68 1.37 -7.40 13.22
CA ASN A 68 1.03 -8.65 13.91
C ASN A 68 -0.11 -9.40 13.20
N LEU A 69 0.06 -9.60 11.89
CA LEU A 69 -0.91 -10.31 11.07
C LEU A 69 -0.85 -11.82 11.35
N ASP A 70 -1.96 -12.50 11.13
CA ASP A 70 -2.00 -13.96 11.05
C ASP A 70 -1.80 -14.45 9.60
N TYR A 71 -2.17 -13.62 8.61
CA TYR A 71 -2.03 -13.92 7.19
C TYR A 71 -1.85 -12.65 6.36
N LEU A 72 -0.86 -12.65 5.47
CA LEU A 72 -0.67 -11.63 4.44
C LEU A 72 -0.52 -12.32 3.08
N THR A 73 -1.26 -11.85 2.08
CA THR A 73 -1.05 -12.29 0.70
C THR A 73 -0.87 -11.09 -0.21
N ILE A 74 0.15 -11.16 -1.06
CA ILE A 74 0.44 -10.21 -2.11
C ILE A 74 0.12 -10.90 -3.42
N ARG A 75 -0.87 -10.40 -4.14
CA ARG A 75 -1.33 -10.97 -5.40
C ARG A 75 -0.98 -10.03 -6.53
N ILE A 76 -0.34 -10.59 -7.56
CA ILE A 76 -0.11 -9.91 -8.83
C ILE A 76 -0.98 -10.55 -9.90
N HIS A 77 -1.38 -9.77 -10.90
CA HIS A 77 -2.08 -10.33 -12.05
C HIS A 77 -1.12 -10.92 -13.07
N ALA A 78 -1.61 -11.88 -13.85
CA ALA A 78 -0.81 -12.50 -14.89
C ALA A 78 -0.57 -11.52 -16.06
N PRO A 79 0.65 -11.47 -16.64
CA PRO A 79 0.93 -10.66 -17.82
C PRO A 79 -0.06 -10.96 -18.95
N GLY A 80 -0.58 -9.91 -19.60
CA GLY A 80 -1.59 -10.05 -20.66
C GLY A 80 -3.02 -10.32 -20.17
N GLN A 81 -3.25 -10.29 -18.84
CA GLN A 81 -4.59 -10.32 -18.23
C GLN A 81 -4.91 -9.01 -17.50
N SER A 82 -4.22 -7.92 -17.86
CA SER A 82 -4.41 -6.54 -17.41
C SER A 82 -5.87 -6.08 -17.39
N VAL A 83 -6.66 -6.48 -18.40
CA VAL A 83 -8.13 -6.22 -18.44
C VAL A 83 -8.89 -6.82 -17.25
N TYR A 84 -8.37 -7.89 -16.65
CA TYR A 84 -8.94 -8.56 -15.48
C TYR A 84 -8.23 -8.17 -14.17
N ASN A 85 -7.17 -7.36 -14.22
CA ASN A 85 -6.48 -6.87 -13.04
C ASN A 85 -7.41 -5.93 -12.27
N LEU A 86 -7.75 -6.28 -11.02
CA LEU A 86 -8.67 -5.48 -10.20
C LEU A 86 -8.12 -4.09 -9.93
N VAL A 87 -6.81 -3.96 -9.76
CA VAL A 87 -6.12 -2.67 -9.60
C VAL A 87 -6.27 -1.86 -10.88
N GLU A 88 -5.89 -2.43 -12.03
CA GLU A 88 -6.02 -1.75 -13.31
C GLU A 88 -7.48 -1.46 -13.68
N ARG A 89 -8.45 -2.31 -13.33
CA ARG A 89 -9.88 -2.06 -13.59
C ARG A 89 -10.45 -0.96 -12.71
N SER A 90 -10.05 -0.92 -11.44
CA SER A 90 -10.40 0.17 -10.52
C SER A 90 -9.82 1.49 -11.05
N MET A 91 -8.52 1.47 -11.37
CA MET A 91 -7.82 2.62 -11.95
C MET A 91 -8.40 3.00 -13.31
N ALA A 92 -8.69 2.06 -14.20
CA ALA A 92 -9.29 2.32 -15.52
C ALA A 92 -10.68 2.92 -15.40
N SER A 93 -11.49 2.49 -14.42
CA SER A 93 -12.79 3.11 -14.15
C SER A 93 -12.64 4.55 -13.64
N LEU A 94 -11.59 4.83 -12.88
CA LEU A 94 -11.23 6.17 -12.42
C LEU A 94 -10.73 7.03 -13.60
N PHE A 95 -9.78 6.52 -14.37
CA PHE A 95 -9.18 7.17 -15.53
C PHE A 95 -10.18 7.40 -16.66
N ALA A 96 -11.12 6.48 -16.91
CA ALA A 96 -12.16 6.66 -17.91
C ALA A 96 -13.11 7.82 -17.55
N LYS A 97 -13.32 8.10 -16.26
CA LYS A 97 -14.11 9.26 -15.80
C LYS A 97 -13.32 10.56 -15.85
N LEU A 98 -11.99 10.49 -15.75
CA LEU A 98 -11.09 11.62 -15.90
C LEU A 98 -10.74 11.90 -17.38
N ALA A 99 -10.83 10.89 -18.25
CA ALA A 99 -10.58 10.99 -19.68
C ALA A 99 -11.66 11.84 -20.33
N GLY A 100 -11.26 13.00 -20.87
CA GLY A 100 -12.16 14.01 -21.42
C GLY A 100 -12.31 15.25 -20.53
N ILE A 101 -11.82 15.20 -19.29
CA ILE A 101 -11.64 16.40 -18.47
C ILE A 101 -10.36 17.10 -18.95
N THR A 102 -10.52 18.14 -19.77
CA THR A 102 -9.43 19.09 -20.01
C THR A 102 -9.38 20.02 -18.82
N LEU A 103 -8.47 19.78 -17.87
CA LEU A 103 -8.25 20.71 -16.77
C LEU A 103 -7.69 22.01 -17.36
N PRO A 104 -8.42 23.13 -17.35
CA PRO A 104 -7.85 24.39 -17.78
C PRO A 104 -6.75 24.76 -16.80
N VAL A 105 -5.63 25.22 -17.34
CA VAL A 105 -4.37 25.54 -16.63
C VAL A 105 -4.53 26.43 -15.39
N ARG A 106 -5.72 27.00 -15.14
CA ARG A 106 -6.04 27.88 -14.01
C ARG A 106 -7.48 27.75 -13.45
N GLU A 107 -8.26 26.74 -13.81
CA GLU A 107 -9.70 26.70 -13.45
C GLU A 107 -9.95 26.56 -11.94
N PHE A 108 -8.99 26.03 -11.18
CA PHE A 108 -9.09 25.89 -9.73
C PHE A 108 -8.35 26.98 -8.93
N GLY A 109 -7.85 28.04 -9.61
CA GLY A 109 -7.08 29.09 -8.94
C GLY A 109 -5.75 28.59 -8.36
N SER A 110 -5.03 29.46 -7.65
CA SER A 110 -3.89 28.99 -6.85
C SER A 110 -4.46 28.14 -5.72
N HIS A 111 -4.35 26.82 -5.83
CA HIS A 111 -4.66 25.86 -4.77
C HIS A 111 -3.99 26.21 -3.45
N LEU A 112 -3.00 27.10 -3.48
CA LEU A 112 -2.29 27.64 -2.35
C LEU A 112 -2.82 29.03 -1.98
N ASN A 113 -3.04 29.27 -0.69
CA ASN A 113 -3.20 30.63 -0.19
C ASN A 113 -1.90 31.44 -0.38
N SER A 114 -1.94 32.73 -0.07
CA SER A 114 -0.76 33.64 -0.13
C SER A 114 0.45 33.20 0.73
N GLN A 115 0.30 32.15 1.54
CA GLN A 115 1.32 31.54 2.38
C GLN A 115 1.76 30.14 1.89
N GLY A 116 1.26 29.67 0.73
CA GLY A 116 1.64 28.36 0.19
C GLY A 116 0.86 27.17 0.75
N LYS A 117 -0.29 27.38 1.40
CA LYS A 117 -1.09 26.31 2.02
C LYS A 117 -2.30 25.91 1.17
N VAL A 118 -2.52 24.61 0.98
CA VAL A 118 -3.62 24.05 0.18
C VAL A 118 -5.00 24.46 0.73
N VAL A 119 -5.89 25.00 -0.11
CA VAL A 119 -7.24 25.51 0.28
C VAL A 119 -8.38 24.82 -0.48
N ASP A 120 -8.16 23.64 -1.05
CA ASP A 120 -9.20 22.95 -1.83
C ASP A 120 -10.40 22.54 -0.95
N GLU A 121 -11.61 22.87 -1.42
CA GLU A 121 -12.85 22.29 -0.91
C GLU A 121 -12.88 20.78 -1.24
N VAL A 122 -13.29 19.97 -0.26
CA VAL A 122 -13.25 18.50 -0.26
C VAL A 122 -13.63 17.90 -1.62
N ASN A 123 -12.66 17.30 -2.31
CA ASN A 123 -12.87 16.57 -3.55
C ASN A 123 -13.71 15.31 -3.29
N ASN A 124 -15.03 15.42 -3.43
CA ASN A 124 -15.93 14.29 -3.24
C ASN A 124 -15.93 13.37 -4.47
N ILE A 125 -15.34 12.17 -4.38
CA ILE A 125 -15.54 11.13 -5.39
C ILE A 125 -16.86 10.41 -5.09
N HIS A 126 -17.80 10.43 -6.03
CA HIS A 126 -19.13 9.82 -5.88
C HIS A 126 -19.98 10.39 -4.73
N GLY A 127 -19.83 11.68 -4.41
CA GLY A 127 -20.55 12.31 -3.30
C GLY A 127 -20.10 11.81 -1.92
N LYS A 128 -18.99 11.06 -1.86
CA LYS A 128 -18.33 10.67 -0.63
C LYS A 128 -17.06 11.50 -0.44
N PRO A 129 -16.79 11.98 0.78
CA PRO A 129 -15.54 12.67 1.08
C PRO A 129 -14.37 11.74 0.80
N VAL A 130 -13.35 12.29 0.14
CA VAL A 130 -12.08 11.61 -0.09
C VAL A 130 -11.02 12.29 0.73
N MET A 131 -10.31 11.50 1.52
CA MET A 131 -9.15 11.94 2.26
C MET A 131 -7.93 11.88 1.34
N VAL A 132 -7.23 13.01 1.24
CA VAL A 132 -5.96 13.12 0.52
C VAL A 132 -4.91 13.55 1.53
N GLU A 133 -3.88 12.72 1.70
CA GLU A 133 -2.75 12.98 2.58
C GLU A 133 -1.46 12.81 1.78
N TYR A 134 -0.56 13.79 1.87
CA TYR A 134 0.78 13.67 1.33
C TYR A 134 1.66 12.95 2.37
N VAL A 135 2.10 11.74 2.02
CA VAL A 135 3.00 10.96 2.85
C VAL A 135 4.43 11.14 2.34
N ASP A 136 5.24 11.83 3.14
CA ASP A 136 6.66 12.03 2.87
C ASP A 136 7.43 10.71 3.06
N GLN A 137 8.06 10.22 1.99
CA GLN A 137 8.80 8.96 1.98
C GLN A 137 10.09 9.01 2.81
N GLU A 138 10.61 10.20 3.14
CA GLU A 138 11.80 10.35 3.99
C GLU A 138 11.51 10.10 5.47
N ARG A 139 10.23 10.14 5.87
CA ARG A 139 9.79 9.67 7.18
C ARG A 139 9.50 8.18 7.07
N HIS A 140 10.39 7.35 7.61
CA HIS A 140 10.14 5.93 7.84
C HIS A 140 9.78 5.73 9.33
N PRO A 141 8.48 5.65 9.69
CA PRO A 141 8.07 5.43 11.08
C PRO A 141 8.55 4.10 11.66
N PHE A 142 8.75 3.05 10.86
CA PHE A 142 9.44 1.83 11.31
C PHE A 142 10.96 1.97 11.19
N ASN A 143 11.52 2.81 12.06
CA ASN A 143 12.93 2.76 12.44
C ASN A 143 13.21 1.66 13.49
N ASP A 144 12.21 0.82 13.80
CA ASP A 144 12.42 -0.38 14.60
C ASP A 144 13.46 -1.28 13.92
N PRO A 145 14.30 -1.99 14.70
CA PRO A 145 15.28 -2.89 14.13
C PRO A 145 14.55 -3.90 13.26
N LYS A 146 14.81 -3.80 11.94
CA LYS A 146 14.57 -4.80 10.91
C LYS A 146 14.57 -6.18 11.55
N PRO A 147 13.42 -6.86 11.75
CA PRO A 147 13.45 -8.21 12.30
C PRO A 147 14.40 -9.02 11.43
N SER A 148 15.28 -9.80 12.06
CA SER A 148 16.24 -10.62 11.34
C SER A 148 15.48 -11.75 10.66
N ILE A 149 14.91 -11.46 9.50
CA ILE A 149 14.29 -12.46 8.64
C ILE A 149 15.43 -13.32 8.12
N SER A 150 15.60 -14.47 8.75
CA SER A 150 16.51 -15.52 8.29
C SER A 150 15.89 -16.25 7.10
N TRP A 151 16.72 -17.00 6.38
CA TRP A 151 16.23 -17.89 5.32
C TRP A 151 15.28 -18.96 5.86
N GLU A 152 15.58 -19.50 7.04
CA GLU A 152 14.73 -20.46 7.74
C GLU A 152 13.34 -19.87 8.02
N TRP A 153 13.28 -18.61 8.48
CA TRP A 153 12.00 -17.92 8.66
C TRP A 153 11.23 -17.79 7.33
N ILE A 154 11.91 -17.44 6.23
CA ILE A 154 11.25 -17.36 4.92
C ILE A 154 10.66 -18.72 4.53
N GLU A 155 11.41 -19.81 4.71
CA GLU A 155 10.96 -21.16 4.34
C GLU A 155 9.77 -21.63 5.19
N ASP A 156 9.78 -21.33 6.49
CA ASP A 156 8.74 -21.76 7.42
C ASP A 156 7.44 -20.95 7.28
N HIS A 157 7.54 -19.70 6.86
CA HIS A 157 6.43 -18.75 6.90
C HIS A 157 5.88 -18.38 5.54
N MET A 158 6.66 -18.54 4.46
CA MET A 158 6.31 -18.04 3.13
C MET A 158 6.01 -19.15 2.15
N GLN A 159 4.93 -18.97 1.40
CA GLN A 159 4.62 -19.76 0.23
C GLN A 159 4.60 -18.85 -1.00
N MET A 160 5.44 -19.16 -1.97
CA MET A 160 5.54 -18.40 -3.21
C MET A 160 4.98 -19.20 -4.37
N CYS A 161 4.19 -18.54 -5.23
CA CYS A 161 3.80 -19.09 -6.51
C CYS A 161 4.07 -18.08 -7.64
N ARG A 162 3.64 -18.42 -8.86
CA ARG A 162 3.89 -17.56 -10.02
C ARG A 162 3.32 -16.15 -9.84
N TYR A 163 2.21 -16.02 -9.11
CA TYR A 163 1.40 -14.81 -9.01
C TYR A 163 1.07 -14.40 -7.57
N SER A 164 1.68 -15.04 -6.58
CA SER A 164 1.48 -14.66 -5.18
C SER A 164 2.71 -14.89 -4.31
N LEU A 165 2.76 -14.07 -3.26
CA LEU A 165 3.51 -14.32 -2.05
C LEU A 165 2.52 -14.40 -0.91
N ASP A 166 2.50 -15.51 -0.20
CA ASP A 166 1.66 -15.75 0.97
C ASP A 166 2.56 -15.88 2.19
N ILE A 167 2.28 -15.13 3.25
CA ILE A 167 3.01 -15.13 4.53
C ILE A 167 2.02 -15.51 5.62
N ARG A 168 2.38 -16.48 6.47
CA ARG A 168 1.46 -17.03 7.46
C ARG A 168 2.08 -17.05 8.84
N LYS A 169 1.20 -16.95 9.83
CA LYS A 169 1.60 -17.17 11.22
C LYS A 169 1.97 -18.62 11.46
N CYS A 170 3.18 -18.89 11.93
CA CYS A 170 3.52 -20.23 12.39
C CYS A 170 3.00 -20.44 13.82
N LYS A 171 2.93 -21.71 14.24
CA LYS A 171 2.49 -22.07 15.59
C LYS A 171 3.56 -21.85 16.67
N ASN A 172 4.80 -21.60 16.25
CA ASN A 172 5.90 -21.33 17.18
C ASN A 172 5.88 -19.86 17.58
N ASN A 173 5.61 -19.60 18.87
CA ASN A 173 5.56 -18.23 19.40
C ASN A 173 6.94 -17.55 19.45
N GLU A 174 8.03 -18.31 19.32
CA GLU A 174 9.40 -17.78 19.30
C GLU A 174 9.77 -17.13 17.95
N CYS A 175 9.02 -17.41 16.88
CA CYS A 175 9.30 -16.88 15.53
C CYS A 175 8.94 -15.40 15.34
N TYR A 176 8.34 -14.76 16.36
CA TYR A 176 7.73 -13.44 16.23
C TYR A 176 8.29 -12.33 17.14
N GLY A 177 9.28 -12.64 18.00
CA GLY A 177 10.00 -11.64 18.80
C GLY A 177 9.16 -10.96 19.88
#